data_AF-A0AAW5SF26-F1
#
_entry.id   AF-A0AAW5SF26-F1
#
_cell.length_a   1.000
_cell.length_b   1.000
_cell.length_c   1.000
_cell.angle_alpha   90.00
_cell.angle_beta   90.00
_cell.angle_gamma   90.00
#
_symmetry.space_group_name_H-M   'P 1'
#
loop_
_entity.id
_entity.type
_entity.pdbx_description
1 polymer ?
#
loop_
_entity_poly.entity_id
_entity_poly.type
_entity_poly.pdbx_seq_one_letter_code
_entity_poly.pdbx_strand_id
1 'polypeptide(L)'
;MTDLDTLMRRREPLDSELQGYLVDSLLGPVIKHPLVFSIPHSPQLNAMANARLRAKQDGCRHAAENKQWTQYLFLHERPFRVYAFTRIAAQLSDVDYWTLLADLWVDAENIYEDQQLWESLLQDDDRFPRRHLMMTEAERQVLAAHPETLTIYRGFNVDGRQSGMSWTLNADTARNFALRFGGHGRPQVASGAVSTAAVIAYLGGRGEDEIVVHPTDVTNMVVAEI
;
A
#
# COMPACT_ATOMS: atom_id res chain seq x y z
N MET A 1 -22.24 28.06 -13.35
CA MET A 1 -21.49 27.02 -14.07
C MET A 1 -20.30 26.69 -13.19
N THR A 2 -20.15 25.44 -12.77
CA THR A 2 -19.06 25.05 -11.84
C THR A 2 -17.70 25.07 -12.56
N ASP A 3 -16.61 25.11 -11.80
CA ASP A 3 -15.26 24.94 -12.36
C ASP A 3 -15.13 23.61 -13.11
N LEU A 4 -15.80 22.56 -12.60
CA LEU A 4 -15.89 21.25 -13.24
C LEU A 4 -16.62 21.31 -14.60
N ASP A 5 -17.76 22.00 -14.67
CA ASP A 5 -18.50 22.18 -15.94
C ASP A 5 -17.67 22.92 -16.99
N THR A 6 -16.85 23.86 -16.54
CA THR A 6 -15.97 24.65 -17.40
C THR A 6 -14.86 23.78 -17.97
N LEU A 7 -14.21 22.97 -17.13
CA LEU A 7 -13.15 22.05 -17.55
C LEU A 7 -13.66 20.95 -18.49
N MET A 8 -14.86 20.41 -18.26
CA MET A 8 -15.42 19.37 -19.15
C MET A 8 -15.74 19.87 -20.57
N ARG A 9 -15.97 21.18 -20.74
CA ARG A 9 -16.26 21.79 -22.05
C ARG A 9 -15.01 22.29 -22.74
N ARG A 10 -13.94 22.56 -21.98
CA ARG A 10 -12.66 23.05 -22.49
C ARG A 10 -11.96 21.96 -23.31
N ARG A 11 -11.55 22.32 -24.53
CA ARG A 11 -10.76 21.46 -25.42
C ARG A 11 -9.33 21.95 -25.46
N GLU A 12 -8.40 21.10 -25.06
CA GLU A 12 -6.97 21.34 -25.13
C GLU A 12 -6.20 20.02 -25.34
N PRO A 13 -4.99 20.06 -25.89
CA PRO A 13 -4.14 18.88 -25.96
C PRO A 13 -3.82 18.34 -24.55
N LEU A 14 -3.59 17.04 -24.46
CA LEU A 14 -3.13 16.42 -23.22
C LEU A 14 -1.72 16.94 -22.90
N ASP A 15 -1.43 17.21 -21.63
CA ASP A 15 -0.11 17.62 -21.15
C ASP A 15 0.96 16.57 -21.52
N SER A 16 2.15 17.03 -21.93
CA SER A 16 3.24 16.14 -22.36
C SER A 16 3.67 15.14 -21.29
N GLU A 17 3.60 15.51 -20.00
CA GLU A 17 3.89 14.60 -18.90
C GLU A 17 2.85 13.47 -18.87
N LEU A 18 1.56 13.79 -18.97
CA LEU A 18 0.50 12.79 -18.98
C LEU A 18 0.50 11.92 -20.24
N GLN A 19 0.93 12.46 -21.38
CA GLN A 19 1.08 11.69 -22.62
C GLN A 19 2.04 10.50 -22.43
N GLY A 20 3.10 10.65 -21.64
CA GLY A 20 4.05 9.57 -21.33
C GLY A 20 3.45 8.41 -20.52
N TYR A 21 2.27 8.61 -19.94
CA TYR A 21 1.55 7.62 -19.12
C TYR A 21 0.19 7.23 -19.72
N LEU A 22 -0.08 7.65 -20.97
CA LEU A 22 -1.25 7.23 -21.71
C LEU A 22 -1.01 5.84 -22.28
N VAL A 23 -1.79 4.86 -21.82
CA VAL A 23 -1.66 3.46 -22.24
C VAL A 23 -3.03 2.89 -22.61
N ASP A 24 -3.06 1.95 -23.54
CA ASP A 24 -4.30 1.24 -23.88
C ASP A 24 -4.65 0.20 -22.80
N SER A 25 -5.94 0.00 -22.59
CA SER A 25 -6.48 -1.01 -21.66
C SER A 25 -7.76 -1.63 -22.22
N LEU A 26 -8.26 -2.67 -21.55
CA LEU A 26 -9.55 -3.30 -21.89
C LEU A 26 -10.74 -2.32 -21.81
N LEU A 27 -10.61 -1.22 -21.06
CA LEU A 27 -11.63 -0.18 -20.92
C LEU A 27 -11.41 0.99 -21.91
N GLY A 28 -10.46 0.86 -22.84
CA GLY A 28 -9.96 1.95 -23.70
C GLY A 28 -8.69 2.60 -23.16
N PRO A 29 -8.26 3.75 -23.74
CA PRO A 29 -7.10 4.49 -23.26
C PRO A 29 -7.24 4.88 -21.80
N VAL A 30 -6.16 4.83 -21.03
CA VAL A 30 -6.11 5.23 -19.63
C VAL A 30 -4.84 6.03 -19.35
N ILE A 31 -4.90 6.91 -18.36
CA ILE A 31 -3.70 7.56 -17.81
C ILE A 31 -3.42 6.93 -16.46
N LYS A 32 -2.19 6.41 -16.29
CA LYS A 32 -1.69 5.87 -15.01
C LYS A 32 -0.47 6.65 -14.52
N HIS A 33 -0.66 7.95 -14.27
CA HIS A 33 0.40 8.84 -13.79
C HIS A 33 0.47 8.86 -12.25
N PRO A 34 1.65 9.01 -11.61
CA PRO A 34 1.79 9.04 -10.14
C PRO A 34 0.88 10.02 -9.40
N LEU A 35 0.48 11.11 -10.05
CA LEU A 35 -0.44 12.10 -9.50
C LEU A 35 -1.84 12.05 -10.11
N VAL A 36 -2.04 11.42 -11.28
CA VAL A 36 -3.34 11.52 -11.98
C VAL A 36 -3.69 10.19 -12.62
N PHE A 37 -4.74 9.57 -12.12
CA PHE A 37 -5.43 8.49 -12.85
C PHE A 37 -6.61 9.03 -13.63
N SER A 38 -6.75 8.57 -14.87
CA SER A 38 -7.96 8.75 -15.69
C SER A 38 -8.32 7.41 -16.31
N ILE A 39 -9.32 6.75 -15.75
CA ILE A 39 -9.73 5.39 -16.14
C ILE A 39 -11.26 5.35 -16.27
N PRO A 40 -11.83 5.24 -17.49
CA PRO A 40 -11.16 5.38 -18.78
C PRO A 40 -10.70 6.84 -19.05
N HIS A 41 -9.95 7.03 -20.13
CA HIS A 41 -9.51 8.33 -20.63
C HIS A 41 -9.99 8.57 -22.06
N SER A 42 -10.31 9.84 -22.36
CA SER A 42 -10.64 10.30 -23.70
C SER A 42 -10.19 11.76 -23.86
N PRO A 43 -9.99 12.26 -25.10
CA PRO A 43 -9.57 13.65 -25.33
C PRO A 43 -10.49 14.72 -24.71
N GLN A 44 -11.75 14.38 -24.44
CA GLN A 44 -12.73 15.20 -23.72
C GLN A 44 -12.28 15.52 -22.29
N LEU A 45 -11.48 14.64 -21.69
CA LEU A 45 -11.02 14.75 -20.30
C LEU A 45 -9.64 15.41 -20.17
N ASN A 46 -8.98 15.78 -21.28
CA ASN A 46 -7.64 16.37 -21.27
C ASN A 46 -7.56 17.59 -20.35
N ALA A 47 -8.46 18.56 -20.50
CA ALA A 47 -8.44 19.78 -19.70
C ALA A 47 -8.54 19.49 -18.19
N MET A 48 -9.38 18.51 -17.82
CA MET A 48 -9.55 18.10 -16.42
C MET A 48 -8.29 17.36 -15.92
N ALA A 49 -7.73 16.45 -16.70
CA ALA A 49 -6.52 15.72 -16.34
C ALA A 49 -5.32 16.67 -16.17
N ASN A 50 -5.13 17.60 -17.11
CA ASN A 50 -4.09 18.62 -17.04
C ASN A 50 -4.26 19.54 -15.83
N ALA A 51 -5.50 19.98 -15.54
CA ALA A 51 -5.77 20.82 -14.38
C ALA A 51 -5.48 20.09 -13.06
N ARG A 52 -5.87 18.81 -12.96
CA ARG A 52 -5.55 17.96 -11.81
C ARG A 52 -4.04 17.77 -11.65
N LEU A 53 -3.32 17.55 -12.74
CA LEU A 53 -1.87 17.41 -12.71
C LEU A 53 -1.22 18.67 -12.12
N ARG A 54 -1.53 19.85 -12.68
CA ARG A 54 -1.00 21.13 -12.19
C ARG A 54 -1.33 21.34 -10.70
N ALA A 55 -2.59 21.18 -10.32
CA ALA A 55 -3.01 21.38 -8.93
C ALA A 55 -2.30 20.43 -7.96
N LYS A 56 -2.13 19.15 -8.32
CA LYS A 56 -1.42 18.19 -7.48
C LYS A 56 0.08 18.43 -7.46
N GLN A 57 0.70 18.84 -8.57
CA GLN A 57 2.10 19.24 -8.59
C GLN A 57 2.36 20.45 -7.69
N ASP A 58 1.51 21.47 -7.76
CA ASP A 58 1.55 22.65 -6.89
C ASP A 58 1.37 22.25 -5.42
N GLY A 59 0.39 21.38 -5.14
CA GLY A 59 0.14 20.83 -3.82
C GLY A 59 1.32 20.03 -3.27
N CYS A 60 1.97 19.20 -4.08
CA CYS A 60 3.14 18.44 -3.68
C CYS A 60 4.34 19.36 -3.37
N ARG A 61 4.57 20.40 -4.18
CA ARG A 61 5.62 21.39 -3.89
C ARG A 61 5.36 22.11 -2.58
N HIS A 62 4.15 22.63 -2.40
CA HIS A 62 3.76 23.30 -1.17
C HIS A 62 3.89 22.39 0.06
N ALA A 63 3.39 21.16 -0.02
CA ALA A 63 3.46 20.21 1.07
C ALA A 63 4.91 19.85 1.41
N ALA A 64 5.79 19.65 0.42
CA ALA A 64 7.20 19.36 0.64
C ALA A 64 7.95 20.55 1.28
N GLU A 65 7.73 21.78 0.79
CA GLU A 65 8.33 23.01 1.33
C GLU A 65 7.96 23.23 2.80
N ASN A 66 6.73 22.86 3.17
CA ASN A 66 6.19 23.02 4.53
C ASN A 66 6.28 21.74 5.38
N LYS A 67 6.96 20.69 4.88
CA LYS A 67 7.11 19.38 5.55
C LYS A 67 5.78 18.72 5.95
N GLN A 68 4.73 18.96 5.18
CA GLN A 68 3.41 18.34 5.34
C GLN A 68 3.40 16.96 4.67
N TRP A 69 4.15 16.01 5.22
CA TRP A 69 4.46 14.74 4.56
C TRP A 69 3.24 13.87 4.28
N THR A 70 2.27 13.80 5.19
CA THR A 70 1.00 13.11 4.93
C THR A 70 0.30 13.67 3.69
N GLN A 71 0.20 15.00 3.57
CA GLN A 71 -0.41 15.62 2.40
C GLN A 71 0.39 15.32 1.12
N TYR A 72 1.72 15.44 1.19
CA TYR A 72 2.60 15.12 0.06
C TYR A 72 2.37 13.69 -0.46
N LEU A 73 2.31 12.70 0.44
CA LEU A 73 2.11 11.30 0.08
C LEU A 73 0.71 11.08 -0.50
N PHE A 74 -0.34 11.56 0.16
CA PHE A 74 -1.72 11.27 -0.23
C PHE A 74 -2.23 12.06 -1.44
N LEU A 75 -1.48 13.06 -1.92
CA LEU A 75 -1.69 13.67 -3.25
C LEU A 75 -1.35 12.70 -4.40
N HIS A 76 -0.44 11.75 -4.15
CA HIS A 76 -0.12 10.69 -5.11
C HIS A 76 -1.24 9.65 -5.16
N GLU A 77 -1.44 9.12 -6.37
CA GLU A 77 -2.33 7.98 -6.58
C GLU A 77 -1.81 6.78 -5.79
N ARG A 78 -2.75 6.01 -5.23
CA ARG A 78 -2.46 4.94 -4.25
C ARG A 78 -1.27 4.04 -4.60
N PRO A 79 -1.15 3.49 -5.83
CA PRO A 79 0.00 2.63 -6.19
C PRO A 79 1.36 3.34 -6.13
N PHE A 80 1.39 4.67 -6.18
CA PHE A 80 2.61 5.46 -6.22
C PHE A 80 3.00 6.10 -4.88
N ARG A 81 2.20 5.91 -3.82
CA ARG A 81 2.46 6.54 -2.52
C ARG A 81 3.74 6.01 -1.87
N VAL A 82 4.01 4.71 -1.97
CA VAL A 82 5.25 4.11 -1.46
C VAL A 82 6.49 4.63 -2.22
N TYR A 83 6.36 4.89 -3.52
CA TYR A 83 7.41 5.53 -4.31
C TYR A 83 7.62 7.01 -3.96
N ALA A 84 6.56 7.71 -3.58
CA ALA A 84 6.68 9.07 -3.06
C ALA A 84 7.37 9.08 -1.68
N PHE A 85 7.10 8.06 -0.85
CA PHE A 85 7.72 7.88 0.46
C PHE A 85 9.24 7.75 0.36
N THR A 86 9.78 6.96 -0.57
CA THR A 86 11.24 6.82 -0.74
C THR A 86 11.96 8.15 -0.98
N ARG A 87 11.31 9.10 -1.65
CA ARG A 87 11.88 10.42 -1.96
C ARG A 87 12.05 11.31 -0.73
N ILE A 88 11.25 11.06 0.31
CA ILE A 88 11.25 11.86 1.54
C ILE A 88 11.78 11.09 2.75
N ALA A 89 11.93 9.77 2.67
CA ALA A 89 12.30 8.88 3.77
C ALA A 89 13.52 9.36 4.59
N ALA A 90 14.57 9.85 3.92
CA ALA A 90 15.77 10.37 4.58
C ALA A 90 15.55 11.65 5.39
N GLN A 91 14.46 12.39 5.13
CA GLN A 91 14.10 13.63 5.82
C GLN A 91 13.16 13.39 7.02
N LEU A 92 12.65 12.17 7.17
CA LEU A 92 11.69 11.81 8.22
C LEU A 92 12.39 11.50 9.54
N SER A 93 11.77 11.93 10.64
CA SER A 93 12.09 11.40 11.96
C SER A 93 11.75 9.91 12.01
N ASP A 94 12.29 9.14 12.97
CA ASP A 94 11.92 7.74 13.11
C ASP A 94 10.42 7.56 13.39
N VAL A 95 9.82 8.48 14.15
CA VAL A 95 8.38 8.46 14.41
C VAL A 95 7.61 8.67 13.12
N ASP A 96 7.89 9.73 12.36
CA ASP A 96 7.19 10.01 11.09
C ASP A 96 7.41 8.90 10.06
N TYR A 97 8.62 8.34 10.00
CA TYR A 97 8.95 7.24 9.09
C TYR A 97 8.03 6.05 9.33
N TRP A 98 7.96 5.56 10.56
CA TRP A 98 7.22 4.35 10.88
C TRP A 98 5.70 4.57 10.90
N THR A 99 5.22 5.72 11.36
CA THR A 99 3.78 6.01 11.37
C THR A 99 3.24 6.21 9.94
N LEU A 100 3.93 6.96 9.09
CA LEU A 100 3.53 7.12 7.69
C LEU A 100 3.66 5.80 6.93
N LEU A 101 4.70 4.98 7.20
CA LEU A 101 4.82 3.68 6.57
C LEU A 101 3.68 2.73 6.97
N ALA A 102 3.19 2.80 8.22
CA ALA A 102 2.00 2.09 8.66
C ALA A 102 0.74 2.55 7.90
N ASP A 103 0.54 3.87 7.78
CA ASP A 103 -0.59 4.45 7.03
C ASP A 103 -0.59 4.00 5.56
N LEU A 104 0.60 4.00 4.92
CA LEU A 104 0.76 3.55 3.55
C LEU A 104 0.56 2.05 3.39
N TRP A 105 1.03 1.24 4.34
CA TRP A 105 0.82 -0.21 4.35
C TRP A 105 -0.67 -0.55 4.38
N VAL A 106 -1.40 0.08 5.30
CA VAL A 106 -2.85 -0.14 5.49
C VAL A 106 -3.67 0.33 4.29
N ASP A 107 -3.24 1.38 3.60
CA ASP A 107 -3.90 1.90 2.39
C ASP A 107 -3.53 1.11 1.11
N ALA A 108 -2.42 0.38 1.10
CA ALA A 108 -1.97 -0.38 -0.06
C ALA A 108 -2.91 -1.55 -0.40
N GLU A 109 -3.24 -1.70 -1.69
CA GLU A 109 -4.09 -2.80 -2.16
C GLU A 109 -3.29 -3.97 -2.75
N ASN A 110 -2.12 -3.68 -3.34
CA ASN A 110 -1.30 -4.65 -4.08
C ASN A 110 0.16 -4.65 -3.60
N ILE A 111 0.40 -4.85 -2.30
CA ILE A 111 1.75 -4.88 -1.70
C ILE A 111 2.71 -5.82 -2.47
N TYR A 112 2.17 -6.89 -3.05
CA TYR A 112 2.94 -7.88 -3.80
C TYR A 112 3.54 -7.36 -5.12
N GLU A 113 3.01 -6.27 -5.71
CA GLU A 113 3.56 -5.68 -6.94
C GLU A 113 4.90 -4.99 -6.66
N ASP A 114 5.07 -4.44 -5.46
CA ASP A 114 6.24 -3.70 -5.01
C ASP A 114 6.94 -4.39 -3.83
N GLN A 115 6.90 -5.72 -3.77
CA GLN A 115 7.36 -6.51 -2.62
C GLN A 115 8.79 -6.14 -2.18
N GLN A 116 9.74 -6.07 -3.11
CA GLN A 116 11.13 -5.74 -2.79
C GLN A 116 11.28 -4.34 -2.19
N LEU A 117 10.47 -3.38 -2.66
CA LEU A 117 10.47 -2.02 -2.12
C LEU A 117 9.95 -2.02 -0.69
N TRP A 118 8.82 -2.70 -0.43
CA TRP A 118 8.29 -2.85 0.92
C TRP A 118 9.26 -3.55 1.87
N GLU A 119 9.90 -4.64 1.44
CA GLU A 119 10.93 -5.33 2.21
C GLU A 119 12.08 -4.40 2.56
N SER A 120 12.57 -3.61 1.61
CA SER A 120 13.66 -2.66 1.87
C SER A 120 13.30 -1.57 2.87
N LEU A 121 12.06 -1.07 2.85
CA LEU A 121 11.60 -0.02 3.77
C LEU A 121 11.32 -0.57 5.17
N LEU A 122 10.75 -1.77 5.25
CA LEU A 122 10.41 -2.42 6.53
C LEU A 122 11.63 -3.04 7.22
N GLN A 123 12.73 -3.27 6.50
CA GLN A 123 14.01 -3.77 7.01
C GLN A 123 15.16 -2.79 6.84
N ASP A 124 14.87 -1.49 6.86
CA ASP A 124 15.92 -0.47 6.90
C ASP A 124 16.80 -0.68 8.15
N ASP A 125 18.06 -1.07 7.96
CA ASP A 125 18.96 -1.50 9.05
C ASP A 125 19.10 -0.45 10.16
N ASP A 126 19.17 0.83 9.78
CA ASP A 126 19.35 1.94 10.71
C ASP A 126 18.09 2.15 11.57
N ARG A 127 16.91 1.95 10.98
CA ARG A 127 15.61 2.23 11.60
C ARG A 127 14.91 1.00 12.19
N PHE A 128 15.27 -0.21 11.78
CA PHE A 128 14.63 -1.47 12.20
C PHE A 128 14.57 -1.68 13.72
N PRO A 129 15.57 -1.27 14.54
CA PRO A 129 15.45 -1.34 16.00
C PRO A 129 14.25 -0.56 16.55
N ARG A 130 13.70 0.39 15.78
CA ARG A 130 12.56 1.24 16.13
C ARG A 130 11.26 0.87 15.41
N ARG A 131 11.19 -0.28 14.75
CA ARG A 131 9.98 -0.78 14.05
C ARG A 131 8.71 -0.80 14.91
N HIS A 132 8.85 -0.90 16.23
CA HIS A 132 7.74 -0.82 17.17
C HIS A 132 6.93 0.49 17.10
N LEU A 133 7.48 1.54 16.47
CA LEU A 133 6.80 2.81 16.17
C LEU A 133 5.77 2.69 15.03
N MET A 134 5.78 1.59 14.26
CA MET A 134 4.76 1.28 13.25
C MET A 134 3.42 0.90 13.90
N MET A 135 3.44 0.58 15.19
CA MET A 135 2.27 0.19 15.98
C MET A 135 1.86 1.33 16.92
N THR A 136 0.57 1.42 17.22
CA THR A 136 0.08 2.18 18.37
C THR A 136 0.48 1.49 19.68
N GLU A 137 0.35 2.21 20.81
CA GLU A 137 0.60 1.63 22.13
C GLU A 137 -0.34 0.45 22.44
N ALA A 138 -1.61 0.55 22.05
CA ALA A 138 -2.58 -0.53 22.23
C ALA A 138 -2.19 -1.77 21.42
N GLU A 139 -1.75 -1.60 20.17
CA GLU A 139 -1.28 -2.70 19.32
C GLU A 139 -0.02 -3.37 19.88
N ARG A 140 0.93 -2.59 20.41
CA ARG A 140 2.11 -3.14 21.10
C ARG A 140 1.72 -4.00 22.30
N GLN A 141 0.76 -3.55 23.10
CA GLN A 141 0.28 -4.29 24.27
C GLN A 141 -0.41 -5.59 23.86
N VAL A 142 -1.20 -5.57 22.79
CA VAL A 142 -1.81 -6.79 22.24
C VAL A 142 -0.73 -7.77 21.79
N LEU A 143 0.26 -7.33 21.01
CA LEU A 143 1.35 -8.21 20.56
C LEU A 143 2.16 -8.77 21.74
N ALA A 144 2.47 -7.94 22.75
CA ALA A 144 3.22 -8.36 23.94
C ALA A 144 2.46 -9.36 24.83
N ALA A 145 1.12 -9.38 24.78
CA ALA A 145 0.31 -10.32 25.53
C ALA A 145 0.27 -11.74 24.91
N HIS A 146 0.75 -11.90 23.69
CA HIS A 146 0.80 -13.19 23.02
C HIS A 146 1.99 -14.06 23.48
N PRO A 147 1.92 -15.40 23.29
CA PRO A 147 3.06 -16.28 23.52
C PRO A 147 4.24 -15.93 22.62
N GLU A 148 5.45 -16.37 23.00
CA GLU A 148 6.69 -16.14 22.24
C GLU A 148 6.62 -16.58 20.77
N THR A 149 5.79 -17.58 20.47
CA THR A 149 5.54 -18.06 19.11
C THR A 149 4.06 -17.90 18.77
N LEU A 150 3.79 -17.21 17.66
CA LEU A 150 2.46 -17.01 17.09
C LEU A 150 2.19 -18.04 16.01
N THR A 151 0.96 -18.56 15.96
CA THR A 151 0.42 -19.21 14.76
C THR A 151 -0.30 -18.15 13.93
N ILE A 152 0.11 -18.00 12.67
CA ILE A 152 -0.41 -16.98 11.76
C ILE A 152 -0.95 -17.63 10.48
N TYR A 153 -1.89 -16.96 9.84
CA TYR A 153 -2.61 -17.44 8.66
C TYR A 153 -2.57 -16.43 7.51
N ARG A 154 -2.55 -16.92 6.26
CA ARG A 154 -2.59 -16.07 5.07
C ARG A 154 -3.50 -16.69 4.02
N GLY A 155 -4.49 -15.92 3.59
CA GLY A 155 -5.35 -16.28 2.46
C GLY A 155 -4.76 -15.81 1.14
N PHE A 156 -4.80 -16.66 0.14
CA PHE A 156 -4.38 -16.32 -1.22
C PHE A 156 -5.12 -17.20 -2.23
N ASN A 157 -5.16 -16.78 -3.49
CA ASN A 157 -5.86 -17.52 -4.55
C ASN A 157 -5.02 -17.73 -5.82
N VAL A 158 -3.75 -17.34 -5.79
CA VAL A 158 -2.78 -17.52 -6.88
C VAL A 158 -1.61 -18.30 -6.34
N ASP A 159 -1.25 -19.39 -7.04
CA ASP A 159 -0.12 -20.24 -6.67
C ASP A 159 1.18 -19.40 -6.50
N GLY A 160 1.99 -19.75 -5.49
CA GLY A 160 3.24 -19.04 -5.21
C GLY A 160 3.09 -17.80 -4.34
N ARG A 161 1.89 -17.46 -3.85
CA ARG A 161 1.63 -16.30 -2.98
C ARG A 161 1.57 -16.61 -1.49
N GLN A 162 1.91 -17.83 -1.09
CA GLN A 162 1.95 -18.26 0.31
C GLN A 162 3.00 -17.53 1.16
N SER A 163 4.11 -17.10 0.56
CA SER A 163 5.26 -16.48 1.27
C SER A 163 5.23 -14.95 1.19
N GLY A 164 4.11 -14.33 1.55
CA GLY A 164 4.00 -12.88 1.64
C GLY A 164 4.31 -12.34 3.03
N MET A 165 4.28 -11.01 3.15
CA MET A 165 4.59 -10.30 4.40
C MET A 165 3.38 -10.07 5.32
N SER A 166 2.17 -10.08 4.77
CA SER A 166 0.92 -9.83 5.50
C SER A 166 0.25 -11.15 5.89
N TRP A 167 0.09 -11.37 7.18
CA TRP A 167 -0.58 -12.52 7.77
C TRP A 167 -1.63 -12.04 8.76
N THR A 168 -2.48 -12.92 9.27
CA THR A 168 -3.47 -12.61 10.30
C THR A 168 -3.42 -13.65 11.41
N LEU A 169 -3.73 -13.26 12.64
CA LEU A 169 -3.95 -14.20 13.75
C LEU A 169 -5.29 -14.95 13.64
N ASN A 170 -6.18 -14.49 12.75
CA ASN A 170 -7.53 -15.02 12.58
C ASN A 170 -7.65 -15.89 11.31
N ALA A 171 -7.83 -17.20 11.49
CA ALA A 171 -7.98 -18.13 10.38
C ALA A 171 -9.20 -17.84 9.47
N ASP A 172 -10.29 -17.30 10.02
CA ASP A 172 -11.47 -16.94 9.23
C ASP A 172 -11.23 -15.68 8.40
N THR A 173 -10.47 -14.71 8.93
CA THR A 173 -9.99 -13.57 8.15
C THR A 173 -9.16 -14.05 6.96
N ALA A 174 -8.23 -15.00 7.16
CA ALA A 174 -7.46 -15.60 6.08
C ALA A 174 -8.35 -16.31 5.04
N ARG A 175 -9.34 -17.08 5.47
CA ARG A 175 -10.32 -17.69 4.54
C ARG A 175 -11.07 -16.65 3.72
N ASN A 176 -11.54 -15.57 4.36
CA ASN A 176 -12.23 -14.48 3.67
C ASN A 176 -11.33 -13.82 2.61
N PHE A 177 -10.04 -13.63 2.89
CA PHE A 177 -9.09 -13.11 1.92
C PHE A 177 -8.88 -14.05 0.72
N ALA A 178 -8.75 -15.36 0.96
CA ALA A 178 -8.63 -16.35 -0.11
C ALA A 178 -9.86 -16.37 -1.04
N LEU A 179 -11.06 -16.12 -0.48
CA LEU A 179 -12.32 -16.12 -1.22
C LEU A 179 -12.67 -14.77 -1.88
N ARG A 180 -12.01 -13.67 -1.49
CA ARG A 180 -12.39 -12.28 -1.83
C ARG A 180 -12.44 -11.97 -3.34
N PHE A 181 -11.84 -12.83 -4.18
CA PHE A 181 -11.81 -12.70 -5.63
C PHE A 181 -12.10 -14.01 -6.36
N GLY A 182 -13.10 -14.79 -5.91
CA GLY A 182 -13.45 -16.15 -6.36
C GLY A 182 -13.82 -16.38 -7.84
N GLY A 183 -13.15 -15.73 -8.80
CA GLY A 183 -13.40 -15.91 -10.24
C GLY A 183 -12.30 -16.62 -11.04
N HIS A 184 -11.02 -16.56 -10.62
CA HIS A 184 -9.90 -16.93 -11.50
C HIS A 184 -8.76 -17.74 -10.86
N GLY A 185 -8.86 -18.11 -9.58
CA GLY A 185 -7.78 -18.74 -8.82
C GLY A 185 -8.24 -19.91 -7.94
N ARG A 186 -7.30 -20.61 -7.32
CA ARG A 186 -7.58 -21.69 -6.34
C ARG A 186 -7.42 -21.13 -4.93
N PRO A 187 -8.53 -20.92 -4.19
CA PRO A 187 -8.44 -20.34 -2.85
C PRO A 187 -7.70 -21.30 -1.91
N GLN A 188 -6.69 -20.77 -1.24
CA GLN A 188 -5.80 -21.50 -0.35
C GLN A 188 -5.53 -20.68 0.90
N VAL A 189 -5.30 -21.39 2.00
CA VAL A 189 -4.85 -20.79 3.26
C VAL A 189 -3.50 -21.42 3.63
N ALA A 190 -2.50 -20.57 3.82
CA ALA A 190 -1.27 -20.95 4.48
C ALA A 190 -1.40 -20.72 5.99
N SER A 191 -0.85 -21.62 6.79
CA SER A 191 -0.55 -21.38 8.21
C SER A 191 0.94 -21.51 8.45
N GLY A 192 1.48 -20.75 9.41
CA GLY A 192 2.88 -20.80 9.78
C GLY A 192 3.10 -20.37 11.23
N ALA A 193 4.33 -20.48 11.68
CA ALA A 193 4.77 -20.04 13.00
C ALA A 193 5.82 -18.94 12.90
N VAL A 194 5.69 -17.90 13.72
CA VAL A 194 6.65 -16.78 13.81
C VAL A 194 6.94 -16.45 15.27
N SER A 195 8.19 -16.09 15.59
CA SER A 195 8.51 -15.52 16.90
C SER A 195 7.94 -14.10 17.03
N THR A 196 7.34 -13.77 18.16
CA THR A 196 6.88 -12.39 18.44
C THR A 196 8.01 -11.36 18.33
N ALA A 197 9.26 -11.76 18.58
CA ALA A 197 10.42 -10.89 18.40
C ALA A 197 10.73 -10.56 16.93
N ALA A 198 10.38 -11.45 16.00
CA ALA A 198 10.56 -11.25 14.56
C ALA A 198 9.42 -10.46 13.90
N VAL A 199 8.30 -10.25 14.60
CA VAL A 199 7.19 -9.45 14.10
C VAL A 199 7.65 -8.01 13.87
N ILE A 200 7.34 -7.50 12.67
CA ILE A 200 7.62 -6.11 12.29
C ILE A 200 6.54 -5.21 12.89
N ALA A 201 5.27 -5.57 12.68
CA ALA A 201 4.13 -4.89 13.26
C ALA A 201 2.94 -5.82 13.45
N TYR A 202 2.12 -5.52 14.46
CA TYR A 202 0.75 -5.98 14.61
C TYR A 202 -0.19 -4.81 14.32
N LEU A 203 -1.08 -4.93 13.34
CA LEU A 203 -2.00 -3.87 12.92
C LEU A 203 -3.46 -4.32 13.14
N GLY A 204 -4.09 -3.74 14.16
CA GLY A 204 -5.42 -4.13 14.61
C GLY A 204 -6.54 -3.18 14.17
N GLY A 205 -6.21 -1.99 13.66
CA GLY A 205 -7.17 -0.91 13.42
C GLY A 205 -8.34 -1.24 12.48
N ARG A 206 -8.20 -2.25 11.60
CA ARG A 206 -9.25 -2.71 10.67
C ARG A 206 -9.99 -3.97 11.12
N GLY A 207 -9.70 -4.49 12.31
CA GLY A 207 -10.26 -5.75 12.81
C GLY A 207 -9.77 -6.99 12.03
N GLU A 208 -8.62 -6.87 11.37
CA GLU A 208 -8.01 -7.95 10.57
C GLU A 208 -6.94 -8.74 11.34
N ASP A 209 -6.58 -8.29 12.56
CA ASP A 209 -5.51 -8.84 13.41
C ASP A 209 -4.23 -9.13 12.61
N GLU A 210 -3.79 -8.14 11.83
CA GLU A 210 -2.72 -8.31 10.84
C GLU A 210 -1.35 -8.40 11.52
N ILE A 211 -0.53 -9.36 11.09
CA ILE A 211 0.87 -9.54 11.43
C ILE A 211 1.71 -9.25 10.18
N VAL A 212 2.53 -8.21 10.26
CA VAL A 212 3.54 -7.87 9.27
C VAL A 212 4.85 -8.53 9.67
N VAL A 213 5.41 -9.34 8.78
CA VAL A 213 6.63 -10.12 9.02
C VAL A 213 7.44 -10.25 7.73
N HIS A 214 8.76 -10.39 7.84
CA HIS A 214 9.56 -10.78 6.69
C HIS A 214 9.31 -12.26 6.31
N PRO A 215 9.21 -12.62 5.01
CA PRO A 215 8.82 -13.97 4.62
C PRO A 215 9.74 -15.08 5.14
N THR A 216 11.02 -14.79 5.37
CA THR A 216 11.99 -15.79 5.88
C THR A 216 11.83 -16.13 7.35
N ASP A 217 11.10 -15.31 8.12
CA ASP A 217 10.90 -15.53 9.55
C ASP A 217 9.68 -16.44 9.84
N VAL A 218 8.91 -16.77 8.80
CA VAL A 218 7.77 -17.69 8.90
C VAL A 218 8.26 -19.12 8.72
N THR A 219 8.06 -19.94 9.74
CA THR A 219 8.51 -21.34 9.80
C THR A 219 7.32 -22.30 9.84
N ASN A 220 7.58 -23.59 9.65
CA ASN A 220 6.56 -24.66 9.71
C ASN A 220 5.34 -24.38 8.82
N MET A 221 5.57 -23.80 7.64
CA MET A 221 4.51 -23.39 6.75
C MET A 221 3.79 -24.60 6.16
N VAL A 222 2.46 -24.60 6.26
CA VAL A 222 1.56 -25.61 5.68
C VAL A 222 0.53 -24.89 4.82
N VAL A 223 0.22 -25.43 3.65
CA VAL A 223 -0.81 -24.90 2.75
C VAL A 223 -1.95 -25.89 2.66
N ALA A 224 -3.18 -25.40 2.80
CA ALA A 224 -4.40 -26.16 2.58
C ALA A 224 -5.31 -25.43 1.59
N GLU A 225 -5.91 -26.17 0.66
CA GLU A 225 -7.01 -25.68 -0.16
C GLU A 225 -8.29 -25.55 0.70
N ILE A 226 -9.16 -24.61 0.35
CA ILE A 226 -10.42 -24.35 1.07
C ILE A 226 -11.64 -24.43 0.16
#